data_AF-G4D1H7-F1
#
_entry.id   AF-G4D1H7-F1
#
_cell.length_a   1.000
_cell.length_b   1.000
_cell.length_c   1.000
_cell.angle_alpha   90.00
_cell.angle_beta   90.00
_cell.angle_gamma   90.00
#
_symmetry.space_group_name_H-M   'P 1'
#
loop_
_entity.id
_entity.type
_entity.pdbx_description
1 polymer ?
#
loop_
_entity_poly.entity_id
_entity_poly.type
_entity_poly.pdbx_seq_one_letter_code
_entity_poly.pdbx_strand_id
1 'polypeptide(L)'
;MREKSELLDRYINQMVKYLSYENSITATNDLNEIIESKLGEDYTYEELEDFLLTLGSPYNFSTKYEVKQNMLISGKNYEIFFKYLKIMSLEIILATIIYKFIGGFQNKAEIINSAKNLLLTVFITGVLSSFISERVKNIRMMSSLVKDFSIDELYYSKERYTQNNGEYLFMFVFSLFIFLSIIYASLSSEEALTKALQIIFFMLVLRDISRISEVYYGKFITTLSVITDAGALILLSTILKMYFYETQLSVVYYLLILTIAFDLVSTLIKLKKSMKKSKNKNKGRRR
;
A
#
# COMPACT_ATOMS: atom_id res chain seq x y z
N MET A 1 1.88 -28.41 -19.85
CA MET A 1 0.91 -28.92 -18.86
C MET A 1 0.88 -27.94 -17.71
N ARG A 2 -0.29 -27.71 -17.09
CA ARG A 2 -0.37 -26.94 -15.83
C ARG A 2 0.16 -27.83 -14.71
N GLU A 3 1.00 -27.31 -13.81
CA GLU A 3 1.57 -28.09 -12.71
C GLU A 3 0.64 -28.07 -11.48
N LYS A 4 0.54 -29.19 -10.75
CA LYS A 4 -0.29 -29.30 -9.53
C LYS A 4 0.19 -28.37 -8.42
N SER A 5 1.50 -28.25 -8.24
CA SER A 5 2.15 -27.31 -7.32
C SER A 5 1.75 -25.86 -7.63
N GLU A 6 1.78 -25.49 -8.91
CA GLU A 6 1.43 -24.14 -9.35
C GLU A 6 -0.05 -23.80 -9.04
N LEU A 7 -0.97 -24.75 -9.27
CA LEU A 7 -2.39 -24.56 -8.97
C LEU A 7 -2.62 -24.36 -7.47
N LEU A 8 -2.03 -25.22 -6.64
CA LEU A 8 -2.13 -25.14 -5.19
C LEU A 8 -1.53 -23.82 -4.65
N ASP A 9 -0.35 -23.46 -5.12
CA ASP A 9 0.31 -22.20 -4.76
C ASP A 9 -0.58 -21.01 -5.09
N ARG A 10 -1.23 -21.00 -6.27
CA ARG A 10 -2.13 -19.91 -6.67
C ARG A 10 -3.37 -19.84 -5.79
N TYR A 11 -3.95 -20.99 -5.43
CA TYR A 11 -5.09 -21.07 -4.53
C TYR A 11 -4.73 -20.53 -3.13
N ILE A 12 -3.64 -21.03 -2.55
CA ILE A 12 -3.10 -20.58 -1.26
C ILE A 12 -2.84 -19.07 -1.30
N ASN A 13 -2.17 -18.57 -2.34
CA ASN A 13 -1.86 -17.15 -2.48
C ASN A 13 -3.11 -16.24 -2.48
N GLN A 14 -4.25 -16.71 -3.01
CA GLN A 14 -5.50 -15.96 -2.93
C GLN A 14 -6.16 -16.09 -1.56
N MET A 15 -6.16 -17.29 -0.98
CA MET A 15 -6.71 -17.58 0.34
C MET A 15 -6.06 -16.72 1.42
N VAL A 16 -4.73 -16.65 1.46
CA VAL A 16 -4.00 -15.96 2.53
C VAL A 16 -3.80 -14.46 2.29
N LYS A 17 -4.29 -13.94 1.16
CA LYS A 17 -3.95 -12.60 0.65
C LYS A 17 -4.15 -11.46 1.66
N TYR A 18 -5.16 -11.55 2.51
CA TYR A 18 -5.53 -10.50 3.47
C TYR A 18 -5.43 -10.93 4.93
N LEU A 19 -4.97 -12.16 5.19
CA LEU A 19 -4.76 -12.67 6.54
C LEU A 19 -3.52 -12.02 7.17
N SER A 20 -3.47 -12.01 8.51
CA SER A 20 -2.21 -11.74 9.24
C SER A 20 -1.19 -12.83 8.93
N TYR A 21 0.08 -12.56 9.22
CA TYR A 21 1.16 -13.52 8.99
C TYR A 21 0.96 -14.84 9.75
N GLU A 22 0.49 -14.78 10.99
CA GLU A 22 0.25 -16.00 11.77
C GLU A 22 -0.92 -16.80 11.19
N ASN A 23 -2.02 -16.13 10.85
CA ASN A 23 -3.20 -16.79 10.28
C ASN A 23 -2.94 -17.33 8.87
N SER A 24 -2.03 -16.73 8.10
CA SER A 24 -1.65 -17.25 6.79
C SER A 24 -0.89 -18.57 6.89
N ILE A 25 0.00 -18.73 7.89
CA ILE A 25 0.71 -19.98 8.14
C ILE A 25 -0.30 -21.08 8.53
N THR A 26 -1.15 -20.81 9.52
CA THR A 26 -2.14 -21.79 9.99
C THR A 26 -3.08 -22.20 8.86
N ALA A 27 -3.65 -21.24 8.12
CA ALA A 27 -4.56 -21.56 7.01
C ALA A 27 -3.88 -22.38 5.89
N THR A 28 -2.59 -22.14 5.64
CA THR A 28 -1.82 -22.91 4.65
C THR A 28 -1.60 -24.35 5.10
N ASN A 29 -1.20 -24.54 6.36
CA ASN A 29 -0.99 -25.86 6.93
C ASN A 29 -2.29 -26.67 6.96
N ASP A 30 -3.39 -26.07 7.44
CA ASP A 30 -4.69 -26.73 7.49
C ASP A 30 -5.17 -27.16 6.09
N LEU A 31 -4.96 -26.32 5.06
CA LEU A 31 -5.31 -26.70 3.69
C LEU A 31 -4.47 -27.87 3.19
N ASN A 32 -3.16 -27.86 3.46
CA ASN A 32 -2.25 -28.94 3.07
C ASN A 32 -2.63 -30.26 3.75
N GLU A 33 -2.93 -30.25 5.05
CA GLU A 33 -3.39 -31.42 5.79
C GLU A 33 -4.74 -31.96 5.27
N ILE A 34 -5.66 -31.07 4.90
CA ILE A 34 -6.93 -31.48 4.29
C ILE A 34 -6.70 -32.13 2.93
N ILE A 35 -5.80 -31.59 2.10
CA ILE A 35 -5.45 -32.16 0.80
C ILE A 35 -4.82 -33.54 0.99
N GLU A 36 -3.83 -33.66 1.87
CA GLU A 36 -3.15 -34.92 2.16
C GLU A 36 -4.13 -35.98 2.69
N SER A 37 -5.04 -35.61 3.59
CA SER A 37 -6.04 -36.53 4.14
C SER A 37 -7.15 -36.94 3.15
N LYS A 38 -7.44 -36.12 2.13
CA LYS A 38 -8.52 -36.38 1.15
C LYS A 38 -8.03 -36.99 -0.16
N LEU A 39 -6.87 -36.55 -0.63
CA LEU A 39 -6.31 -36.91 -1.92
C LEU A 39 -5.05 -37.80 -1.80
N GLY A 40 -4.44 -37.88 -0.61
CA GLY A 40 -3.16 -38.57 -0.40
C GLY A 40 -1.95 -37.76 -0.88
N GLU A 41 -0.78 -38.39 -0.96
CA GLU A 41 0.44 -37.77 -1.47
C GLU A 41 0.51 -37.77 -3.02
N ASP A 42 -0.10 -38.78 -3.65
CA ASP A 42 0.00 -39.07 -5.09
C ASP A 42 -1.28 -38.72 -5.87
N TYR A 43 -1.73 -37.46 -5.77
CA TYR A 43 -2.85 -36.97 -6.56
C TYR A 43 -2.43 -36.32 -7.88
N THR A 44 -3.34 -36.40 -8.84
CA THR A 44 -3.27 -35.79 -10.19
C THR A 44 -3.71 -34.33 -10.18
N TYR A 45 -3.44 -33.61 -11.26
CA TYR A 45 -3.86 -32.21 -11.41
C TYR A 45 -5.39 -32.09 -11.43
N GLU A 46 -6.08 -33.00 -12.12
CA GLU A 46 -7.54 -33.02 -12.24
C GLU A 46 -8.22 -33.27 -10.89
N GLU A 47 -7.70 -34.20 -10.09
CA GLU A 47 -8.21 -34.46 -8.73
C GLU A 47 -8.05 -33.26 -7.81
N LEU A 48 -6.92 -32.54 -7.89
CA LEU A 48 -6.73 -31.29 -7.16
C LEU A 48 -7.70 -30.21 -7.66
N GLU A 49 -7.91 -30.09 -8.97
CA GLU A 49 -8.81 -29.09 -9.55
C GLU A 49 -10.25 -29.29 -9.07
N ASP A 50 -10.77 -30.51 -9.18
CA ASP A 50 -12.12 -30.87 -8.72
C ASP A 50 -12.26 -30.63 -7.21
N PHE A 51 -11.27 -31.04 -6.42
CA PHE A 51 -11.27 -30.81 -4.98
C PHE A 51 -11.34 -29.31 -4.64
N LEU A 52 -10.50 -28.48 -5.26
CA LEU A 52 -10.51 -27.03 -5.02
C LEU A 52 -11.83 -26.38 -5.48
N LEU A 53 -12.46 -26.87 -6.54
CA LEU A 53 -13.80 -26.42 -6.95
C LEU A 53 -14.86 -26.76 -5.89
N THR A 54 -14.77 -27.91 -5.22
CA THR A 54 -15.68 -28.25 -4.11
C THR A 54 -15.48 -27.37 -2.88
N LEU A 55 -14.24 -26.94 -2.59
CA LEU A 55 -13.96 -25.96 -1.54
C LEU A 55 -14.50 -24.56 -1.90
N GLY A 56 -14.61 -24.27 -3.20
CA GLY A 56 -15.11 -23.02 -3.73
C GLY A 56 -14.07 -21.89 -3.69
N SER A 57 -14.53 -20.65 -3.54
CA SER A 57 -13.65 -19.49 -3.55
C SER A 57 -12.59 -19.58 -2.43
N PRO A 58 -11.29 -19.29 -2.71
CA PRO A 58 -10.25 -19.22 -1.68
C PRO A 58 -10.61 -18.34 -0.48
N TYR A 59 -11.42 -17.29 -0.71
CA TYR A 59 -11.89 -16.39 0.34
C TYR A 59 -12.92 -17.04 1.28
N ASN A 60 -13.71 -18.01 0.80
CA ASN A 60 -14.62 -18.76 1.69
C ASN A 60 -13.81 -19.49 2.76
N PHE A 61 -12.73 -20.14 2.35
CA PHE A 61 -11.86 -20.86 3.27
C PHE A 61 -11.17 -19.92 4.27
N SER A 62 -10.71 -18.75 3.80
CA SER A 62 -10.03 -17.78 4.65
C SER A 62 -10.92 -17.14 5.72
N THR A 63 -12.25 -17.09 5.53
CA THR A 63 -13.18 -16.46 6.49
C THR A 63 -13.16 -17.10 7.88
N LYS A 64 -12.81 -18.39 7.99
CA LYS A 64 -12.66 -19.09 9.27
C LYS A 64 -11.50 -18.56 10.12
N TYR A 65 -10.50 -17.98 9.45
CA TYR A 65 -9.29 -17.42 10.05
C TYR A 65 -9.35 -15.90 10.17
N GLU A 66 -10.42 -15.26 9.69
CA GLU A 66 -10.62 -13.83 9.91
C GLU A 66 -11.06 -13.58 11.36
N VAL A 67 -10.38 -12.65 12.03
CA VAL A 67 -10.78 -12.20 13.36
C VAL A 67 -12.10 -11.44 13.22
N LYS A 68 -13.23 -12.05 13.63
CA LYS A 68 -14.60 -11.49 13.57
C LYS A 68 -14.84 -10.22 14.41
N GLN A 69 -13.80 -9.59 14.93
CA GLN A 69 -13.95 -8.36 15.70
C GLN A 69 -14.24 -7.21 14.74
N ASN A 70 -15.22 -6.37 15.05
CA ASN A 70 -15.58 -5.15 14.31
C ASN A 70 -14.46 -4.08 14.44
N MET A 71 -13.28 -4.39 13.91
CA MET A 71 -12.14 -3.50 13.91
C MET A 71 -12.19 -2.59 12.67
N LEU A 72 -11.80 -1.33 12.86
CA LEU A 72 -11.64 -0.36 11.77
C LEU A 72 -10.61 -0.81 10.72
N ILE A 73 -9.60 -1.57 11.15
CA ILE A 73 -8.47 -2.07 10.34
C ILE A 73 -8.16 -3.48 10.85
N SER A 74 -7.99 -4.47 9.96
CA SER A 74 -7.81 -5.88 10.35
C SER A 74 -6.74 -6.61 9.53
N GLY A 75 -6.29 -7.77 10.04
CA GLY A 75 -5.37 -8.68 9.36
C GLY A 75 -4.09 -7.98 8.88
N LYS A 76 -3.73 -8.21 7.62
CA LYS A 76 -2.53 -7.62 6.98
C LYS A 76 -2.49 -6.08 7.10
N ASN A 77 -3.63 -5.40 6.96
CA ASN A 77 -3.66 -3.93 6.98
C ASN A 77 -3.37 -3.36 8.38
N TYR A 78 -3.71 -4.10 9.43
CA TYR A 78 -3.35 -3.71 10.80
C TYR A 78 -1.84 -3.77 11.03
N GLU A 79 -1.19 -4.84 10.56
CA GLU A 79 0.27 -4.96 10.62
C GLU A 79 0.99 -3.84 9.84
N ILE A 80 0.47 -3.48 8.67
CA ILE A 80 0.99 -2.37 7.84
C ILE A 80 0.86 -1.05 8.61
N PHE A 81 -0.32 -0.76 9.17
CA PHE A 81 -0.56 0.43 9.95
C PHE A 81 0.39 0.54 11.15
N PHE A 82 0.61 -0.55 11.87
CA PHE A 82 1.50 -0.56 13.02
C PHE A 82 2.98 -0.37 12.63
N LYS A 83 3.43 -1.00 11.52
CA LYS A 83 4.77 -0.76 10.96
C LYS A 83 4.95 0.69 10.52
N TYR A 84 3.95 1.27 9.87
CA TYR A 84 3.94 2.69 9.50
C TYR A 84 4.10 3.60 10.72
N LEU A 85 3.31 3.39 11.79
CA LEU A 85 3.42 4.18 13.01
C LEU A 85 4.82 4.10 13.65
N LYS A 86 5.43 2.91 13.67
CA LYS A 86 6.80 2.72 14.19
C LYS A 86 7.83 3.52 13.39
N ILE A 87 7.79 3.40 12.06
CA ILE A 87 8.73 4.09 11.16
C ILE A 87 8.58 5.61 11.31
N MET A 88 7.35 6.11 11.23
CA MET A 88 7.08 7.55 11.30
C MET A 88 7.39 8.14 12.69
N SER A 89 7.18 7.40 13.77
CA SER A 89 7.54 7.86 15.12
C SER A 89 9.06 8.06 15.25
N LEU A 90 9.85 7.15 14.67
CA LEU A 90 11.31 7.27 14.64
C LEU A 90 11.75 8.47 13.79
N GLU A 91 11.09 8.72 12.67
CA GLU A 91 11.37 9.88 11.83
C GLU A 91 10.99 11.21 12.49
N ILE A 92 9.92 11.27 13.28
CA ILE A 92 9.58 12.48 14.04
C ILE A 92 10.73 12.82 15.01
N ILE A 93 11.25 11.81 15.71
CA ILE A 93 12.41 11.98 16.59
C ILE A 93 13.62 12.47 15.78
N LEU A 94 13.91 11.83 14.65
CA LEU A 94 15.03 12.19 13.80
C LEU A 94 14.91 13.61 13.23
N ALA A 95 13.76 13.98 12.68
CA ALA A 95 13.47 15.32 12.16
C ALA A 95 13.64 16.38 13.25
N THR A 96 13.12 16.10 14.44
CA THR A 96 13.25 17.00 15.60
C THR A 96 14.71 17.20 16.01
N ILE A 97 15.50 16.12 16.03
CA ILE A 97 16.94 16.17 16.36
C ILE A 97 17.71 16.95 15.29
N ILE A 98 17.48 16.66 14.00
CA ILE A 98 18.13 17.35 12.88
C ILE A 98 17.79 18.85 12.93
N TYR A 99 16.52 19.20 13.10
CA TYR A 99 16.07 20.58 13.12
C TYR A 99 16.62 21.35 14.35
N LYS A 100 16.76 20.67 15.48
CA LYS A 100 17.44 21.21 16.67
C LYS A 100 18.93 21.44 16.42
N PHE A 101 19.60 20.51 15.74
CA PHE A 101 21.04 20.58 15.47
C PHE A 101 21.41 21.77 14.57
N ILE A 102 20.56 22.10 13.60
CA ILE A 102 20.73 23.30 12.75
C ILE A 102 20.33 24.61 13.47
N GLY A 103 20.03 24.57 14.78
CA GLY A 103 19.71 25.75 15.58
C GLY A 103 18.29 26.29 15.37
N GLY A 104 17.39 25.50 14.78
CA GLY A 104 16.07 25.98 14.38
C GLY A 104 15.05 26.19 15.51
N PHE A 105 15.27 25.60 16.70
CA PHE A 105 14.37 25.74 17.86
C PHE A 105 14.94 26.73 18.87
N GLN A 106 14.11 27.67 19.32
CA GLN A 106 14.50 28.67 20.33
C GLN A 106 14.22 28.20 21.76
N ASN A 107 13.20 27.36 21.96
CA ASN A 107 12.81 26.90 23.27
C ASN A 107 12.28 25.44 23.27
N LYS A 108 12.11 24.88 24.48
CA LYS A 108 11.59 23.50 24.65
C LYS A 108 10.12 23.37 24.25
N ALA A 109 9.33 24.44 24.35
CA ALA A 109 7.89 24.40 24.06
C ALA A 109 7.64 24.20 22.55
N GLU A 110 8.43 24.86 21.70
CA GLU A 110 8.41 24.68 20.24
C GLU A 110 8.68 23.24 19.84
N ILE A 111 9.70 22.61 20.42
CA ILE A 111 10.03 21.20 20.19
C ILE A 111 8.83 20.30 20.48
N ILE A 112 8.22 20.46 21.66
CA ILE A 112 7.08 19.64 22.09
C ILE A 112 5.87 19.88 21.17
N ASN A 113 5.59 21.13 20.81
CA ASN A 113 4.45 21.46 19.97
C ASN A 113 4.61 20.93 18.54
N SER A 114 5.80 21.07 17.94
CA SER A 114 6.11 20.50 16.62
C SER A 114 6.01 18.97 16.63
N ALA A 115 6.57 18.30 17.64
CA ALA A 115 6.48 16.84 17.76
C ALA A 115 5.02 16.38 17.93
N LYS A 116 4.22 17.07 18.76
CA LYS A 116 2.79 16.79 18.94
C LYS A 116 2.01 16.93 17.62
N ASN A 117 2.24 18.00 16.87
CA ASN A 117 1.56 18.26 15.60
C ASN A 117 1.91 17.22 14.54
N LEU A 118 3.18 16.81 14.47
CA LEU A 118 3.62 15.74 13.59
C LEU A 118 3.03 14.39 13.99
N LEU A 119 3.02 14.04 15.29
CA LEU A 119 2.39 12.81 15.78
C LEU A 119 0.91 12.75 15.42
N LEU A 120 0.19 13.85 15.60
CA LEU A 120 -1.23 13.94 15.24
C LEU A 120 -1.42 13.77 13.73
N THR A 121 -0.58 14.41 12.92
CA THR A 121 -0.60 14.30 11.45
C THR A 121 -0.37 12.85 11.03
N VAL A 122 0.69 12.20 11.54
CA VAL A 122 1.03 10.80 11.26
C VAL A 122 -0.12 9.88 11.64
N PHE A 123 -0.69 10.06 12.82
CA PHE A 123 -1.79 9.23 13.29
C PHE A 123 -3.04 9.37 12.39
N ILE A 124 -3.49 10.59 12.13
CA ILE A 124 -4.69 10.84 11.30
C ILE A 124 -4.50 10.30 9.89
N THR A 125 -3.35 10.61 9.26
CA THR A 125 -3.05 10.16 7.89
C THR A 125 -2.93 8.65 7.79
N GLY A 126 -2.32 8.00 8.77
CA GLY A 126 -2.20 6.55 8.85
C GLY A 126 -3.57 5.87 9.01
N VAL A 127 -4.41 6.36 9.91
CA VAL A 127 -5.74 5.81 10.15
C VAL A 127 -6.63 5.94 8.91
N LEU A 128 -6.69 7.14 8.31
CA LEU A 128 -7.51 7.38 7.11
C LEU A 128 -7.05 6.51 5.93
N SER A 129 -5.74 6.44 5.69
CA SER A 129 -5.18 5.66 4.57
C SER A 129 -5.43 4.16 4.74
N SER A 130 -5.28 3.66 5.96
CA SER A 130 -5.52 2.25 6.29
C SER A 130 -7.01 1.92 6.21
N PHE A 131 -7.88 2.82 6.65
CA PHE A 131 -9.34 2.64 6.55
C PHE A 131 -9.81 2.58 5.08
N ILE A 132 -9.30 3.47 4.22
CA ILE A 132 -9.59 3.41 2.78
C ILE A 132 -9.14 2.07 2.20
N SER A 133 -7.95 1.61 2.57
CA SER A 133 -7.40 0.33 2.12
C SER A 133 -8.26 -0.86 2.60
N GLU A 134 -8.76 -0.84 3.83
CA GLU A 134 -9.67 -1.85 4.36
C GLU A 134 -11.01 -1.88 3.60
N ARG A 135 -11.57 -0.71 3.27
CA ARG A 135 -12.81 -0.65 2.48
C ARG A 135 -12.63 -1.25 1.09
N VAL A 136 -11.50 -1.00 0.44
CA VAL A 136 -11.18 -1.57 -0.87
C VAL A 136 -11.03 -3.09 -0.79
N LYS A 137 -10.34 -3.60 0.24
CA LYS A 137 -10.25 -5.04 0.55
C LYS A 137 -11.65 -5.64 0.67
N ASN A 138 -12.51 -5.08 1.52
CA ASN A 138 -13.84 -5.62 1.81
C ASN A 138 -14.74 -5.69 0.57
N ILE A 139 -14.72 -4.63 -0.27
CA ILE A 139 -15.47 -4.63 -1.54
C ILE A 139 -14.99 -5.75 -2.48
N ARG A 140 -13.67 -5.98 -2.55
CA ARG A 140 -13.11 -7.04 -3.39
C ARG A 140 -13.44 -8.43 -2.88
N MET A 141 -13.33 -8.66 -1.58
CA MET A 141 -13.71 -9.93 -0.96
C MET A 141 -15.19 -10.21 -1.22
N MET A 142 -16.07 -9.24 -0.94
CA MET A 142 -17.50 -9.38 -1.22
C MET A 142 -17.78 -9.70 -2.69
N SER A 143 -17.16 -8.98 -3.63
CA SER A 143 -17.30 -9.28 -5.06
C SER A 143 -16.81 -10.67 -5.46
N SER A 144 -15.85 -11.25 -4.73
CA SER A 144 -15.32 -12.59 -5.02
C SER A 144 -16.13 -13.71 -4.36
N LEU A 145 -16.90 -13.39 -3.32
CA LEU A 145 -17.80 -14.32 -2.64
C LEU A 145 -19.15 -14.43 -3.38
N VAL A 146 -19.58 -13.35 -4.06
CA VAL A 146 -20.84 -13.30 -4.82
C VAL A 146 -20.74 -13.96 -6.20
N LYS A 147 -19.53 -14.09 -6.76
CA LYS A 147 -19.32 -14.69 -8.09
C LYS A 147 -19.04 -16.18 -7.96
N ASP A 148 -19.54 -16.96 -8.91
CA ASP A 148 -19.19 -18.37 -9.03
C ASP A 148 -17.68 -18.50 -9.25
N PHE A 149 -17.03 -19.25 -8.37
CA PHE A 149 -15.60 -19.48 -8.43
C PHE A 149 -15.26 -20.33 -9.65
N SER A 150 -14.22 -19.91 -10.40
CA SER A 150 -13.65 -20.73 -11.47
C SER A 150 -12.13 -20.75 -11.35
N ILE A 151 -11.54 -21.90 -11.64
CA ILE A 151 -10.09 -22.13 -11.53
C ILE A 151 -9.30 -21.21 -12.46
N ASP A 152 -9.88 -20.86 -13.61
CA ASP A 152 -9.32 -19.85 -14.52
C ASP A 152 -9.09 -18.49 -13.85
N GLU A 153 -9.79 -18.17 -12.76
CA GLU A 153 -9.57 -16.93 -12.01
C GLU A 153 -8.19 -16.90 -11.32
N LEU A 154 -7.69 -18.06 -10.89
CA LEU A 154 -6.36 -18.21 -10.26
C LEU A 154 -5.21 -17.93 -11.24
N TYR A 155 -5.48 -18.13 -12.54
CA TYR A 155 -4.53 -17.92 -13.62
C TYR A 155 -4.60 -16.50 -14.21
N TYR A 156 -5.47 -15.61 -13.71
CA TYR A 156 -5.37 -14.20 -14.07
C TYR A 156 -4.05 -13.61 -13.53
N SER A 157 -3.05 -13.59 -14.39
CA SER A 157 -1.77 -12.90 -14.18
C SER A 157 -2.00 -11.39 -14.13
N LYS A 158 -2.44 -10.88 -12.97
CA LYS A 158 -2.24 -9.45 -12.68
C LYS A 158 -0.74 -9.28 -12.46
N GLU A 159 -0.15 -8.24 -13.07
CA GLU A 159 1.25 -7.91 -12.80
C GLU A 159 1.38 -7.72 -11.28
N ARG A 160 2.19 -8.60 -10.65
CA ARG A 160 2.46 -8.53 -9.22
C ARG A 160 3.06 -7.18 -8.93
N TYR A 161 2.63 -6.60 -7.82
CA TYR A 161 3.37 -5.53 -7.22
C TYR A 161 4.60 -6.21 -6.59
N THR A 162 5.74 -6.23 -7.30
CA THR A 162 6.99 -6.69 -6.69
C THR A 162 7.39 -5.63 -5.68
N GLN A 163 6.90 -5.80 -4.46
CA GLN A 163 7.26 -4.98 -3.31
C GLN A 163 8.77 -5.10 -3.13
N ASN A 164 9.50 -4.08 -3.58
CA ASN A 164 10.93 -3.99 -3.34
C ASN A 164 11.12 -3.22 -2.03
N ASN A 165 12.04 -3.67 -1.17
CA ASN A 165 12.35 -2.99 0.09
C ASN A 165 12.72 -1.51 -0.12
N GLY A 166 13.15 -1.12 -1.32
CA GLY A 166 13.38 0.27 -1.70
C GLY A 166 12.18 1.21 -1.52
N GLU A 167 10.94 0.73 -1.53
CA GLU A 167 9.76 1.58 -1.35
C GLU A 167 9.62 2.14 0.06
N TYR A 168 9.94 1.33 1.08
CA TYR A 168 9.99 1.82 2.45
C TYR A 168 11.11 2.86 2.64
N LEU A 169 12.22 2.71 1.90
CA LEU A 169 13.32 3.68 1.92
C LEU A 169 12.90 5.00 1.27
N PHE A 170 12.20 4.96 0.13
CA PHE A 170 11.64 6.17 -0.49
C PHE A 170 10.62 6.84 0.42
N MET A 171 9.71 6.07 1.02
CA MET A 171 8.74 6.58 2.01
C MET A 171 9.48 7.33 3.13
N PHE A 172 10.52 6.71 3.70
CA PHE A 172 11.32 7.26 4.79
C PHE A 172 12.04 8.57 4.46
N VAL A 173 12.66 8.64 3.28
CA VAL A 173 13.40 9.84 2.86
C VAL A 173 12.46 11.01 2.62
N PHE A 174 11.30 10.77 2.00
CA PHE A 174 10.34 11.83 1.70
C PHE A 174 9.62 12.37 2.93
N SER A 175 9.17 11.48 3.81
CA SER A 175 8.53 11.88 5.06
C SER A 175 9.47 12.70 5.93
N LEU A 176 10.76 12.36 5.99
CA LEU A 176 11.76 13.15 6.72
C LEU A 176 11.85 14.59 6.19
N PHE A 177 11.96 14.79 4.87
CA PHE A 177 12.02 16.13 4.28
C PHE A 177 10.72 16.92 4.46
N ILE A 178 9.57 16.25 4.35
CA ILE A 178 8.28 16.88 4.59
C ILE A 178 8.15 17.27 6.07
N PHE A 179 8.58 16.44 7.01
CA PHE A 179 8.56 16.76 8.44
C PHE A 179 9.46 17.94 8.78
N LEU A 180 10.68 17.99 8.24
CA LEU A 180 11.55 19.17 8.38
C LEU A 180 10.88 20.44 7.84
N SER A 181 10.19 20.34 6.69
CA SER A 181 9.46 21.46 6.10
C SER A 181 8.23 21.87 6.93
N ILE A 182 7.52 20.92 7.54
CA ILE A 182 6.39 21.18 8.44
C ILE A 182 6.88 21.86 9.72
N ILE A 183 8.01 21.42 10.29
CA ILE A 183 8.61 22.07 11.46
C ILE A 183 8.97 23.52 11.12
N TYR A 184 9.65 23.74 9.99
CA TYR A 184 9.98 25.08 9.51
C TYR A 184 8.74 25.96 9.36
N ALA A 185 7.73 25.50 8.62
CA ALA A 185 6.50 26.25 8.38
C ALA A 185 5.74 26.57 9.68
N SER A 186 5.69 25.60 10.61
CA SER A 186 5.03 25.78 11.91
C SER A 186 5.72 26.84 12.77
N LEU A 187 7.05 26.94 12.72
CA LEU A 187 7.81 27.93 13.50
C LEU A 187 7.75 29.32 12.85
N SER A 188 7.72 29.38 11.52
CA SER A 188 7.46 30.62 10.77
C SER A 188 6.01 31.09 10.84
N SER A 189 5.12 30.37 11.54
CA SER A 189 3.69 30.68 11.65
C SER A 189 2.95 30.70 10.30
N GLU A 190 3.45 29.93 9.33
CA GLU A 190 2.86 29.77 7.99
C GLU A 190 1.85 28.62 7.99
N GLU A 191 0.62 28.93 8.42
CA GLU A 191 -0.45 27.92 8.57
C GLU A 191 -0.84 27.29 7.21
N ALA A 192 -0.92 28.09 6.15
CA ALA A 192 -1.27 27.61 4.82
C ALA A 192 -0.24 26.61 4.29
N LEU A 193 1.05 26.90 4.46
CA LEU A 193 2.14 26.01 4.09
C LEU A 193 2.12 24.72 4.91
N THR A 194 1.91 24.83 6.22
CA THR A 194 1.80 23.68 7.13
C THR A 194 0.69 22.73 6.67
N LYS A 195 -0.50 23.25 6.39
CA LYS A 195 -1.65 22.46 5.89
C LYS A 195 -1.37 21.84 4.52
N ALA A 196 -0.77 22.60 3.60
CA ALA A 196 -0.44 22.09 2.28
C ALA A 196 0.56 20.92 2.33
N LEU A 197 1.57 21.01 3.20
CA LEU A 197 2.54 19.94 3.45
C LEU A 197 1.90 18.71 4.10
N GLN A 198 0.98 18.89 5.05
CA GLN A 198 0.21 17.80 5.64
C GLN A 198 -0.67 17.09 4.60
N ILE A 199 -1.27 17.83 3.66
CA ILE A 199 -2.05 17.25 2.55
C ILE A 199 -1.15 16.46 1.59
N ILE A 200 0.03 16.99 1.24
CA ILE A 200 1.00 16.26 0.40
C ILE A 200 1.42 14.97 1.11
N PHE A 201 1.75 15.05 2.40
CA PHE A 201 2.10 13.89 3.20
C PHE A 201 0.98 12.85 3.19
N PHE A 202 -0.27 13.27 3.41
CA PHE A 202 -1.43 12.38 3.32
C PHE A 202 -1.54 11.69 1.96
N MET A 203 -1.36 12.41 0.84
CA MET A 203 -1.44 11.82 -0.50
C MET A 203 -0.37 10.74 -0.71
N LEU A 204 0.85 10.98 -0.25
CA LEU A 204 1.96 10.02 -0.37
C LEU A 204 1.74 8.79 0.52
N VAL A 205 1.33 8.99 1.78
CA VAL A 205 1.00 7.89 2.70
C VAL A 205 -0.18 7.06 2.18
N LEU A 206 -1.22 7.70 1.64
CA LEU A 206 -2.37 7.02 1.06
C LEU A 206 -1.94 6.13 -0.11
N ARG A 207 -1.08 6.65 -0.99
CA ARG A 207 -0.51 5.89 -2.12
C ARG A 207 0.27 4.68 -1.63
N ASP A 208 1.20 4.88 -0.70
CA ASP A 208 2.15 3.84 -0.28
C ASP A 208 1.45 2.74 0.53
N ILE A 209 0.58 3.10 1.49
CA ILE A 209 -0.23 2.13 2.23
C ILE A 209 -1.13 1.34 1.27
N SER A 210 -1.81 2.00 0.33
CA SER A 210 -2.68 1.31 -0.64
C SER A 210 -1.93 0.33 -1.54
N ARG A 211 -0.68 0.66 -1.91
CA ARG A 211 0.21 -0.23 -2.68
C ARG A 211 0.65 -1.42 -1.85
N ILE A 212 1.10 -1.20 -0.61
CA ILE A 212 1.58 -2.25 0.29
C ILE A 212 0.46 -3.23 0.70
N SER A 213 -0.73 -2.70 0.96
CA SER A 213 -1.93 -3.49 1.29
C SER A 213 -2.26 -4.49 0.19
N GLU A 214 -1.94 -4.19 -1.07
CA GLU A 214 -2.36 -4.97 -2.22
C GLU A 214 -1.19 -5.63 -2.96
N VAL A 215 -1.24 -6.95 -3.07
CA VAL A 215 -0.15 -7.75 -3.69
C VAL A 215 -0.05 -7.57 -5.22
N TYR A 216 -1.05 -6.95 -5.85
CA TYR A 216 -1.15 -6.83 -7.32
C TYR A 216 -1.59 -5.44 -7.77
N TYR A 217 -1.12 -5.00 -8.94
CA TYR A 217 -1.65 -3.81 -9.60
C TYR A 217 -3.12 -4.02 -10.01
N GLY A 218 -4.03 -3.55 -9.16
CA GLY A 218 -5.43 -3.39 -9.49
C GLY A 218 -5.70 -2.02 -10.11
N LYS A 219 -6.69 -1.93 -11.02
CA LYS A 219 -7.14 -0.67 -11.64
C LYS A 219 -7.35 0.45 -10.62
N PHE A 220 -7.90 0.12 -9.46
CA PHE A 220 -8.10 1.07 -8.36
C PHE A 220 -6.78 1.68 -7.85
N ILE A 221 -5.80 0.84 -7.48
CA ILE A 221 -4.54 1.31 -6.88
C ILE A 221 -3.72 2.11 -7.89
N THR A 222 -3.70 1.68 -9.15
CA THR A 222 -3.03 2.42 -10.22
C THR A 222 -3.65 3.79 -10.44
N THR A 223 -4.99 3.89 -10.45
CA THR A 223 -5.67 5.17 -10.63
C THR A 223 -5.47 6.06 -9.41
N LEU A 224 -5.59 5.51 -8.20
CA LEU A 224 -5.36 6.22 -6.95
C LEU A 224 -3.95 6.82 -6.93
N SER A 225 -2.94 6.01 -7.25
CA SER A 225 -1.55 6.47 -7.31
C SER A 225 -1.36 7.61 -8.30
N VAL A 226 -1.90 7.48 -9.52
CA VAL A 226 -1.80 8.55 -10.52
C VAL A 226 -2.43 9.85 -10.02
N ILE A 227 -3.59 9.77 -9.36
CA ILE A 227 -4.27 10.94 -8.79
C ILE A 227 -3.45 11.56 -7.65
N THR A 228 -2.95 10.75 -6.71
CA THR A 228 -2.16 11.24 -5.58
C THR A 228 -0.82 11.83 -6.02
N ASP A 229 -0.13 11.19 -6.97
CA ASP A 229 1.16 11.66 -7.48
C ASP A 229 1.00 12.97 -8.26
N ALA A 230 -0.01 13.05 -9.14
CA ALA A 230 -0.30 14.29 -9.88
C ALA A 230 -0.69 15.44 -8.94
N GLY A 231 -1.55 15.16 -7.94
CA GLY A 231 -1.94 16.15 -6.93
C GLY A 231 -0.74 16.63 -6.11
N ALA A 232 0.10 15.70 -5.63
CA ALA A 232 1.30 16.02 -4.87
C ALA A 232 2.29 16.85 -5.70
N LEU A 233 2.50 16.52 -6.99
CA LEU A 233 3.37 17.30 -7.88
C LEU A 233 2.89 18.73 -8.07
N ILE A 234 1.59 18.94 -8.28
CA ILE A 234 1.00 20.28 -8.44
C ILE A 234 1.22 21.10 -7.17
N LEU A 235 0.93 20.51 -6.00
CA LEU A 235 1.09 21.20 -4.71
C LEU A 235 2.56 21.49 -4.41
N LEU A 236 3.46 20.51 -4.58
CA LEU A 236 4.90 20.69 -4.35
C LEU A 236 5.50 21.75 -5.27
N SER A 237 5.11 21.77 -6.55
CA SER A 237 5.56 22.79 -7.50
C SER A 237 5.08 24.19 -7.11
N THR A 238 3.86 24.29 -6.59
CA THR A 238 3.29 25.56 -6.10
C THR A 238 4.02 26.05 -4.85
N ILE A 239 4.25 25.14 -3.88
CA ILE A 239 5.00 25.44 -2.65
C ILE A 239 6.43 25.87 -2.95
N LEU A 240 7.11 25.14 -3.84
CA LEU A 240 8.46 25.48 -4.27
C LEU A 240 8.51 26.91 -4.82
N LYS A 241 7.61 27.25 -5.74
CA LYS A 241 7.56 28.58 -6.36
C LYS A 241 7.25 29.69 -5.35
N MET A 242 6.34 29.45 -4.41
CA MET A 242 5.88 30.48 -3.46
C MET A 242 6.81 30.68 -2.27
N TYR A 243 7.42 29.62 -1.75
CA TYR A 243 8.10 29.66 -0.44
C TYR A 243 9.60 29.35 -0.50
N PHE A 244 10.03 28.48 -1.42
CA PHE A 244 11.38 27.90 -1.34
C PHE A 244 12.28 28.19 -2.55
N TYR A 245 11.79 28.88 -3.59
CA TYR A 245 12.48 29.05 -4.87
C TYR A 245 13.89 29.63 -4.72
N GLU A 246 14.08 30.65 -3.88
CA GLU A 246 15.38 31.30 -3.66
C GLU A 246 16.16 30.73 -2.47
N THR A 247 15.64 29.69 -1.82
CA THR A 247 16.24 29.10 -0.63
C THR A 247 17.11 27.90 -0.98
N GLN A 248 18.04 27.53 -0.09
CA GLN A 248 18.83 26.30 -0.21
C GLN A 248 17.94 25.03 -0.19
N LEU A 249 16.72 25.13 0.33
CA LEU A 249 15.74 24.04 0.34
C LEU A 249 15.13 23.77 -1.05
N SER A 250 15.28 24.69 -2.02
CA SER A 250 14.80 24.49 -3.40
C SER A 250 15.28 23.19 -4.02
N VAL A 251 16.55 22.83 -3.81
CA VAL A 251 17.17 21.60 -4.31
C VAL A 251 16.45 20.35 -3.79
N VAL A 252 16.08 20.35 -2.51
CA VAL A 252 15.32 19.25 -1.90
C VAL A 252 13.97 19.09 -2.59
N TYR A 253 13.24 20.18 -2.80
CA TYR A 253 11.94 20.16 -3.48
C TYR A 253 12.05 19.72 -4.94
N TYR A 254 13.09 20.14 -5.67
CA TYR A 254 13.32 19.64 -7.03
C TYR A 254 13.56 18.12 -7.05
N LEU A 255 14.31 17.58 -6.08
CA LEU A 255 14.51 16.13 -5.95
C LEU A 255 13.20 15.40 -5.60
N LEU A 256 12.38 15.95 -4.70
CA LEU A 256 11.05 15.42 -4.38
C LEU A 256 10.15 15.37 -5.62
N ILE A 257 10.12 16.45 -6.39
CA ILE A 257 9.31 16.55 -7.62
C ILE A 257 9.80 15.54 -8.66
N LEU A 258 11.11 15.46 -8.90
CA LEU A 258 11.68 14.58 -9.91
C LEU A 258 11.40 13.10 -9.61
N THR A 259 11.51 12.71 -8.34
CA THR A 259 11.27 11.33 -7.92
C THR A 259 9.80 10.93 -8.00
N ILE A 260 8.88 11.81 -7.57
CA ILE A 260 7.43 11.57 -7.72
C ILE A 260 7.05 11.54 -9.21
N ALA A 261 7.64 12.42 -10.03
CA ALA A 261 7.42 12.41 -11.47
C ALA A 261 7.90 11.09 -12.12
N PHE A 262 9.05 10.58 -11.71
CA PHE A 262 9.55 9.29 -12.18
C PHE A 262 8.60 8.13 -11.81
N ASP A 263 8.11 8.10 -10.57
CA ASP A 263 7.15 7.08 -10.13
C ASP A 263 5.81 7.17 -10.87
N LEU A 264 5.33 8.39 -11.12
CA LEU A 264 4.13 8.63 -11.94
C LEU A 264 4.32 8.09 -13.37
N VAL A 265 5.44 8.40 -14.02
CA VAL A 265 5.76 7.91 -15.37
C VAL A 265 5.84 6.38 -15.39
N SER A 266 6.51 5.78 -14.40
CA SER A 266 6.60 4.32 -14.24
C SER A 266 5.21 3.67 -14.12
N THR A 267 4.35 4.25 -13.29
CA THR A 267 2.97 3.78 -13.07
C THR A 267 2.11 3.91 -14.34
N LEU A 268 2.24 5.02 -15.07
CA LEU A 268 1.55 5.23 -16.35
C LEU A 268 1.99 4.23 -17.43
N ILE A 269 3.29 3.92 -17.50
CA ILE A 269 3.83 2.91 -18.42
C ILE A 269 3.24 1.53 -18.10
N LYS A 270 3.21 1.15 -16.82
CA LYS A 270 2.60 -0.12 -16.35
C LYS A 270 1.11 -0.19 -16.69
N LEU A 271 0.36 0.89 -16.46
CA LEU A 271 -1.05 0.98 -16.81
C LEU A 271 -1.31 0.85 -18.32
N LYS A 272 -0.49 1.51 -19.16
CA LYS A 272 -0.59 1.40 -20.62
C LYS A 272 -0.29 -0.04 -21.10
N LYS A 273 0.71 -0.70 -20.52
CA LYS A 273 1.04 -2.11 -20.82
C LYS A 273 -0.10 -3.05 -20.46
N SER A 274 -0.72 -2.90 -19.29
CA SER A 274 -1.83 -3.75 -18.84
C SER A 274 -3.09 -3.57 -19.71
N MET A 275 -3.42 -2.34 -20.11
CA MET A 275 -4.53 -2.05 -21.03
C MET A 275 -4.32 -2.67 -22.42
N LYS A 276 -3.09 -2.64 -22.95
CA LYS A 276 -2.77 -3.23 -24.27
C LYS A 276 -2.90 -4.75 -24.24
N LYS A 277 -2.47 -5.42 -23.17
CA LYS A 277 -2.66 -6.87 -22.97
C LYS A 277 -4.15 -7.25 -22.93
N SER A 278 -4.98 -6.48 -22.21
CA SER A 278 -6.43 -6.71 -22.15
C SER A 278 -7.12 -6.56 -23.51
N LYS A 279 -6.80 -5.51 -24.30
CA LYS A 279 -7.36 -5.31 -25.64
C LYS A 279 -6.99 -6.41 -26.64
N ASN A 280 -5.75 -6.90 -26.62
CA ASN A 280 -5.34 -7.99 -27.51
C ASN A 280 -6.04 -9.32 -27.15
N LYS A 281 -6.33 -9.56 -25.87
CA LYS A 281 -7.05 -10.75 -25.40
C LYS A 281 -8.52 -10.76 -25.83
N ASN A 282 -9.20 -9.60 -25.80
CA ASN A 282 -10.58 -9.48 -26.32
C ASN A 282 -10.68 -9.62 -27.85
N LYS A 283 -9.61 -9.33 -28.60
CA LYS A 283 -9.56 -9.63 -30.04
C LYS A 283 -9.38 -11.12 -30.34
N GLY A 284 -8.64 -11.84 -29.50
CA GLY A 284 -8.44 -13.29 -29.63
C GLY A 284 -9.67 -14.13 -29.30
N ARG A 285 -10.56 -13.65 -28.41
CA ARG A 285 -11.84 -14.32 -28.08
C ARG A 285 -12.99 -14.06 -29.08
N ARG A 286 -12.79 -13.15 -30.04
CA ARG A 286 -13.77 -12.81 -31.10
C ARG A 286 -13.43 -13.47 -32.45
N ARG A 287 -12.43 -14.34 -32.48
CA ARG A 287 -12.07 -15.20 -33.60
C ARG A 287 -12.25 -16.64 -33.16
#